data_AF-A0A661FRV7-F1
#
_entry.id   AF-A0A661FRV7-F1
#
_cell.length_a   1.000
_cell.length_b   1.000
_cell.length_c   1.000
_cell.angle_alpha   90.00
_cell.angle_beta   90.00
_cell.angle_gamma   90.00
#
_symmetry.space_group_name_H-M   'P 1'
#
loop_
_entity.id
_entity.type
_entity.pdbx_description
1 polymer ?
#
loop_
_entity_poly.entity_id
_entity_poly.type
_entity_poly.pdbx_seq_one_letter_code
_entity_poly.pdbx_strand_id
1 'polypeptide(L)'
;MSDLVQRAQSFATQAHQRINQRRKYTNAPYTDHLAATAKLVATVTDDPMTIAAAWLHDAVEDTPVTIQDLQREFGEEVAQLVLELTDISTPSEGNRATRKAIDLRHLAAASSRAKTVKLADLINNCTDVTKHDARFAVVYLQEMAALLEVLKEGHQDLYVLAHKTQSRCSKKIGIKGALPNVPVEWEPHASQTLFASMVPRLFIDAFAAKDLAAELFSFDAIIPSHEVSTFMEREHQHVVGIRSEGRVVGFVRQDDLESKTCG
;
A
#
# COMPACT_ATOMS: atom_id res chain seq x y z
N MET A 1 2.42 29.53 2.21
CA MET A 1 1.74 28.25 2.48
C MET A 1 0.44 28.57 3.19
N SER A 2 -0.72 28.17 2.65
CA SER A 2 -2.02 28.48 3.24
C SER A 2 -2.20 27.86 4.63
N ASP A 3 -3.13 28.39 5.42
CA ASP A 3 -3.49 27.84 6.75
C ASP A 3 -3.88 26.35 6.66
N LEU A 4 -4.67 25.98 5.65
CA LEU A 4 -5.10 24.60 5.39
C LEU A 4 -3.91 23.63 5.27
N VAL A 5 -2.90 24.00 4.48
CA VAL A 5 -1.72 23.14 4.24
C VAL A 5 -0.88 23.00 5.51
N GLN A 6 -0.73 24.07 6.30
CA GLN A 6 0.00 24.02 7.57
C GLN A 6 -0.70 23.12 8.59
N ARG A 7 -2.03 23.18 8.66
CA ARG A 7 -2.86 22.30 9.49
C ARG A 7 -2.75 20.84 9.05
N ALA A 8 -2.83 20.56 7.75
CA ALA A 8 -2.69 19.21 7.20
C ALA A 8 -1.30 18.62 7.49
N GLN A 9 -0.24 19.41 7.26
CA GLN A 9 1.14 19.04 7.61
C GLN A 9 1.26 18.67 9.09
N SER A 10 0.77 19.53 9.98
CA SER A 10 0.87 19.33 11.43
C SER A 10 0.09 18.10 11.88
N PHE A 11 -1.10 17.89 11.32
CA PHE A 11 -1.96 16.74 11.62
C PHE A 11 -1.30 15.43 11.17
N ALA A 12 -0.89 15.34 9.91
CA ALA A 12 -0.25 14.14 9.37
C ALA A 12 1.05 13.83 10.14
N THR A 13 1.87 14.84 10.39
CA THR A 13 3.10 14.71 11.19
C THR A 13 2.82 14.08 12.54
N GLN A 14 1.81 14.57 13.26
CA GLN A 14 1.44 14.01 14.56
C GLN A 14 0.87 12.59 14.45
N ALA A 15 0.02 12.31 13.46
CA ALA A 15 -0.58 10.99 13.27
C ALA A 15 0.49 9.90 13.09
N HIS A 16 1.43 10.12 12.15
CA HIS A 16 2.52 9.19 11.88
C HIS A 16 3.55 9.13 13.04
N GLN A 17 3.80 10.24 13.74
CA GLN A 17 4.68 10.25 14.93
C GLN A 17 4.10 9.46 16.11
N ARG A 18 2.78 9.49 16.33
CA ARG A 18 2.12 8.78 17.46
C ARG A 18 2.31 7.27 17.39
N ILE A 19 2.37 6.72 16.18
CA ILE A 19 2.66 5.30 15.95
C ILE A 19 4.17 5.04 15.71
N ASN A 20 5.00 6.07 15.86
CA ASN A 20 6.44 6.07 15.61
C ASN A 20 6.81 5.54 14.21
N GLN A 21 6.05 5.92 13.19
CA GLN A 21 6.25 5.40 11.83
C GLN A 21 7.61 5.80 11.24
N ARG A 22 8.32 4.86 10.62
CA ARG A 22 9.64 5.03 10.03
C ARG A 22 9.70 4.50 8.61
N ARG A 23 10.55 5.14 7.79
CA ARG A 23 10.91 4.62 6.46
C ARG A 23 11.69 3.31 6.63
N LYS A 24 11.25 2.22 5.99
CA LYS A 24 11.94 0.91 6.13
C LYS A 24 13.43 0.96 5.88
N TYR A 25 13.87 1.62 4.81
CA TYR A 25 15.24 1.48 4.35
C TYR A 25 16.22 2.40 5.05
N THR A 26 15.74 3.56 5.49
CA THR A 26 16.58 4.61 6.08
C THR A 26 16.35 4.76 7.58
N ASN A 27 15.28 4.16 8.11
CA ASN A 27 14.78 4.40 9.47
C ASN A 27 14.51 5.88 9.77
N ALA A 28 14.42 6.72 8.73
CA ALA A 28 14.08 8.13 8.87
C ALA A 28 12.62 8.29 9.31
N PRO A 29 12.25 9.39 9.98
CA PRO A 29 10.86 9.72 10.26
C PRO A 29 9.99 9.64 8.99
N TYR A 30 8.79 9.06 9.09
CA TYR A 30 7.89 8.98 7.93
C TYR A 30 7.48 10.37 7.39
N THR A 31 7.54 11.40 8.23
CA THR A 31 7.31 12.80 7.85
C THR A 31 8.17 13.28 6.68
N ASP A 32 9.35 12.69 6.49
CA ASP A 32 10.23 13.03 5.37
C ASP A 32 9.60 12.61 4.03
N HIS A 33 8.86 11.49 4.01
CA HIS A 33 8.05 11.06 2.86
C HIS A 33 6.98 12.08 2.52
N LEU A 34 6.16 12.41 3.51
CA LEU A 34 5.03 13.30 3.37
C LEU A 34 5.49 14.68 2.86
N ALA A 35 6.60 15.18 3.44
CA ALA A 35 7.21 16.43 3.02
C ALA A 35 7.72 16.38 1.57
N ALA A 36 8.37 15.28 1.16
CA ALA A 36 8.85 15.12 -0.20
C ALA A 36 7.69 15.06 -1.21
N THR A 37 6.61 14.34 -0.90
CA THR A 37 5.44 14.20 -1.75
C THR A 37 4.69 15.52 -1.87
N ALA A 38 4.38 16.18 -0.76
CA ALA A 38 3.71 17.48 -0.77
C ALA A 38 4.55 18.57 -1.45
N LYS A 39 5.87 18.57 -1.27
CA LYS A 39 6.77 19.50 -1.96
C LYS A 39 6.73 19.32 -3.47
N LEU A 40 6.72 18.07 -3.95
CA LEU A 40 6.67 17.78 -5.39
C LEU A 40 5.31 18.15 -6.00
N VAL A 41 4.21 17.91 -5.28
CA VAL A 41 2.88 18.39 -5.70
C VAL A 41 2.85 19.93 -5.79
N ALA A 42 3.42 20.61 -4.79
CA ALA A 42 3.49 22.07 -4.77
C ALA A 42 4.36 22.70 -5.87
N THR A 43 5.14 21.90 -6.64
CA THR A 43 5.85 22.44 -7.82
C THR A 43 4.96 22.55 -9.05
N VAL A 44 3.80 21.90 -9.06
CA VAL A 44 2.92 21.83 -10.24
C VAL A 44 1.51 22.40 -10.00
N THR A 45 1.16 22.72 -8.76
CA THR A 45 -0.12 23.34 -8.42
C THR A 45 0.02 24.23 -7.19
N ASP A 46 -0.80 25.27 -7.12
CA ASP A 46 -1.00 26.14 -5.96
C ASP A 46 -2.30 25.84 -5.21
N ASP A 47 -3.07 24.83 -5.65
CA ASP A 47 -4.33 24.42 -5.01
C ASP A 47 -4.05 23.89 -3.59
N PRO A 48 -4.50 24.61 -2.54
CA PRO A 48 -4.19 24.24 -1.16
C PRO A 48 -4.81 22.91 -0.75
N MET A 49 -5.91 22.48 -1.35
CA MET A 49 -6.57 21.22 -1.01
C MET A 49 -5.83 20.01 -1.60
N THR A 50 -5.33 20.11 -2.83
CA THR A 50 -4.47 19.06 -3.43
C THR A 50 -3.17 18.93 -2.63
N ILE A 51 -2.56 20.04 -2.23
CA ILE A 51 -1.33 20.01 -1.40
C ILE A 51 -1.63 19.47 0.00
N ALA A 52 -2.78 19.80 0.59
CA ALA A 52 -3.20 19.21 1.87
C ALA A 52 -3.43 17.70 1.76
N ALA A 53 -4.09 17.22 0.70
CA ALA A 53 -4.25 15.80 0.41
C ALA A 53 -2.89 15.10 0.24
N ALA A 54 -1.90 15.76 -0.37
CA ALA A 54 -0.53 15.21 -0.47
C ALA A 54 0.14 15.01 0.90
N TRP A 55 -0.13 15.87 1.88
CA TRP A 55 0.32 15.64 3.26
C TRP A 55 -0.41 14.49 3.95
N LEU A 56 -1.67 14.26 3.59
CA LEU A 56 -2.58 13.33 4.27
C LEU A 56 -2.75 11.98 3.56
N HIS A 57 -2.12 11.79 2.39
CA HIS A 57 -2.43 10.65 1.50
C HIS A 57 -2.33 9.28 2.17
N ASP A 58 -1.33 9.08 3.05
CA ASP A 58 -1.13 7.82 3.78
C ASP A 58 -1.79 7.79 5.16
N ALA A 59 -2.45 8.88 5.58
CA ALA A 59 -2.94 9.01 6.96
C ALA A 59 -3.98 7.92 7.30
N VAL A 60 -4.86 7.59 6.35
CA VAL A 60 -5.92 6.59 6.55
C VAL A 60 -5.40 5.17 6.37
N GLU A 61 -4.39 4.97 5.52
CA GLU A 61 -3.79 3.65 5.28
C GLU A 61 -2.93 3.20 6.46
N ASP A 62 -2.09 4.10 6.98
CA ASP A 62 -1.01 3.73 7.90
C ASP A 62 -1.33 4.04 9.36
N THR A 63 -2.32 4.89 9.63
CA THR A 63 -2.60 5.41 10.97
C THR A 63 -4.07 5.19 11.35
N PRO A 64 -4.45 5.32 12.63
CA PRO A 64 -5.86 5.19 13.07
C PRO A 64 -6.80 6.30 12.55
N VAL A 65 -6.27 7.29 11.82
CA VAL A 65 -7.07 8.37 11.25
C VAL A 65 -8.12 7.80 10.30
N THR A 66 -9.36 8.25 10.44
CA THR A 66 -10.46 7.85 9.57
C THR A 66 -10.81 8.95 8.55
N ILE A 67 -11.50 8.60 7.46
CA ILE A 67 -12.04 9.59 6.52
C ILE A 67 -12.99 10.56 7.23
N GLN A 68 -13.75 10.09 8.23
CA GLN A 68 -14.61 10.95 9.04
C GLN A 68 -13.81 11.96 9.88
N ASP A 69 -12.63 11.58 10.38
CA ASP A 69 -11.72 12.54 11.03
C ASP A 69 -11.26 13.62 10.05
N LEU A 70 -10.83 13.21 8.85
CA LEU A 70 -10.40 14.16 7.83
C LEU A 70 -11.53 15.08 7.37
N GLN A 71 -12.75 14.57 7.24
CA GLN A 71 -13.92 15.35 6.88
C GLN A 71 -14.23 16.42 7.94
N ARG A 72 -14.15 16.09 9.24
CA ARG A 72 -14.36 17.06 10.32
C ARG A 72 -13.26 18.12 10.36
N GLU A 73 -12.00 17.72 10.16
CA GLU A 73 -10.86 18.62 10.33
C GLU A 73 -10.61 19.50 9.09
N PHE A 74 -10.79 18.96 7.89
CA PHE A 74 -10.38 19.59 6.63
C PHE A 74 -11.51 19.79 5.62
N GLY A 75 -12.70 19.25 5.90
CA GLY A 75 -13.87 19.32 5.03
C GLY A 75 -13.96 18.16 4.03
N GLU A 76 -15.12 18.07 3.38
CA GLU A 76 -15.49 17.00 2.44
C GLU A 76 -14.47 16.82 1.33
N GLU A 77 -14.03 17.92 0.72
CA GLU A 77 -13.22 17.87 -0.49
C GLU A 77 -11.83 17.27 -0.24
N VAL A 78 -11.18 17.60 0.88
CA VAL A 78 -9.89 17.01 1.25
C VAL A 78 -10.05 15.55 1.64
N ALA A 79 -11.12 15.21 2.39
CA ALA A 79 -11.41 13.83 2.78
C ALA A 79 -11.65 12.94 1.55
N GLN A 80 -12.39 13.45 0.56
CA GLN A 80 -12.66 12.77 -0.70
C GLN A 80 -11.38 12.54 -1.52
N LEU A 81 -10.48 13.54 -1.60
CA LEU A 81 -9.19 13.35 -2.27
C LEU A 81 -8.33 12.28 -1.61
N VAL A 82 -8.32 12.21 -0.27
CA VAL A 82 -7.57 11.18 0.47
C VAL A 82 -8.22 9.80 0.28
N LEU A 83 -9.55 9.72 0.26
CA LEU A 83 -10.28 8.49 -0.04
C LEU A 83 -9.93 7.94 -1.43
N GLU A 84 -9.86 8.80 -2.44
CA GLU A 84 -9.44 8.44 -3.80
C GLU A 84 -8.00 7.93 -3.89
N LEU A 85 -7.15 8.34 -2.96
CA LEU A 85 -5.74 7.93 -2.88
C LEU A 85 -5.52 6.64 -2.09
N THR A 86 -6.47 6.28 -1.23
CA THR A 86 -6.39 5.17 -0.29
C THR A 86 -6.67 3.83 -1.00
N ASP A 87 -5.77 2.84 -0.86
CA ASP A 87 -5.98 1.46 -1.30
C ASP A 87 -7.25 0.89 -0.61
N ILE A 88 -8.17 0.33 -1.40
CA ILE A 88 -9.47 -0.18 -0.92
C ILE A 88 -9.49 -1.70 -0.80
N SER A 89 -8.50 -2.38 -1.37
CA SER A 89 -8.41 -3.83 -1.33
C SER A 89 -8.18 -4.33 0.10
N THR A 90 -8.69 -5.53 0.39
CA THR A 90 -8.49 -6.17 1.70
C THR A 90 -7.75 -7.50 1.56
N PRO A 91 -7.08 -8.00 2.62
CA PRO A 91 -6.38 -9.29 2.56
C PRO A 91 -7.28 -10.48 2.16
N SER A 92 -8.60 -10.40 2.37
CA SER A 92 -9.55 -11.45 1.98
C SER A 92 -9.89 -11.45 0.48
N GLU A 93 -9.54 -10.40 -0.27
CA GLU A 93 -9.81 -10.28 -1.71
C GLU A 93 -8.85 -11.12 -2.59
N GLY A 94 -8.18 -12.11 -2.01
CA GLY A 94 -7.30 -13.04 -2.72
C GLY A 94 -5.84 -12.58 -2.78
N ASN A 95 -5.13 -13.00 -3.82
CA ASN A 95 -3.68 -12.81 -3.94
C ASN A 95 -3.30 -11.34 -4.25
N ARG A 96 -1.99 -11.03 -4.21
CA ARG A 96 -1.46 -9.68 -4.45
C ARG A 96 -1.89 -9.10 -5.79
N ALA A 97 -1.93 -9.91 -6.85
CA ALA A 97 -2.33 -9.46 -8.17
C ALA A 97 -3.81 -9.05 -8.20
N THR A 98 -4.70 -9.84 -7.59
CA THR A 98 -6.13 -9.50 -7.47
C THR A 98 -6.33 -8.20 -6.71
N ARG A 99 -5.66 -8.04 -5.56
CA ARG A 99 -5.73 -6.82 -4.74
C ARG A 99 -5.25 -5.59 -5.50
N LYS A 100 -4.09 -5.68 -6.16
CA LYS A 100 -3.57 -4.57 -6.97
C LYS A 100 -4.44 -4.24 -8.17
N ALA A 101 -5.16 -5.20 -8.74
CA ALA A 101 -6.15 -4.92 -9.78
C ALA A 101 -7.39 -4.16 -9.24
N ILE A 102 -7.80 -4.40 -7.99
CA ILE A 102 -8.87 -3.64 -7.33
C ILE A 102 -8.41 -2.20 -7.09
N ASP A 103 -7.22 -2.01 -6.50
CA ASP A 103 -6.68 -0.68 -6.20
C ASP A 103 -6.39 0.12 -7.48
N LEU A 104 -5.95 -0.56 -8.55
CA LEU A 104 -5.78 0.05 -9.86
C LEU A 104 -7.10 0.58 -10.43
N ARG A 105 -8.21 -0.17 -10.27
CA ARG A 105 -9.55 0.26 -10.71
C ARG A 105 -10.04 1.47 -9.91
N HIS A 106 -9.78 1.47 -8.60
CA HIS A 106 -10.09 2.62 -7.75
C HIS A 106 -9.34 3.89 -8.21
N LEU A 107 -8.03 3.80 -8.40
CA LEU A 107 -7.21 4.92 -8.90
C LEU A 107 -7.56 5.33 -10.33
N ALA A 108 -8.04 4.42 -11.18
CA ALA A 108 -8.49 4.77 -12.52
C ALA A 108 -9.72 5.70 -12.49
N ALA A 109 -10.62 5.51 -11.52
CA ALA A 109 -11.80 6.34 -11.32
C ALA A 109 -11.52 7.63 -10.52
N ALA A 110 -10.34 7.76 -9.93
CA ALA A 110 -9.95 8.93 -9.13
C ALA A 110 -9.86 10.23 -9.94
N SER A 111 -10.00 11.37 -9.26
CA SER A 111 -9.88 12.69 -9.89
C SER A 111 -8.46 12.98 -10.39
N SER A 112 -8.33 13.93 -11.32
CA SER A 112 -7.03 14.42 -11.79
C SER A 112 -6.14 14.95 -10.65
N ARG A 113 -6.74 15.51 -9.60
CA ARG A 113 -6.04 15.99 -8.41
C ARG A 113 -5.45 14.85 -7.58
N ALA A 114 -6.25 13.82 -7.28
CA ALA A 114 -5.75 12.60 -6.62
C ALA A 114 -4.68 11.90 -7.48
N LYS A 115 -4.91 11.75 -8.79
CA LYS A 115 -3.91 11.19 -9.72
C LYS A 115 -2.59 11.99 -9.70
N THR A 116 -2.64 13.31 -9.58
CA THR A 116 -1.46 14.18 -9.44
C THR A 116 -0.67 13.88 -8.16
N VAL A 117 -1.36 13.70 -7.03
CA VAL A 117 -0.71 13.32 -5.77
C VAL A 117 -0.09 11.92 -5.87
N LYS A 118 -0.80 10.96 -6.47
CA LYS A 118 -0.27 9.59 -6.65
C LYS A 118 0.98 9.56 -7.53
N LEU A 119 1.04 10.39 -8.57
CA LEU A 119 2.25 10.52 -9.40
C LEU A 119 3.46 11.00 -8.57
N ALA A 120 3.27 11.99 -7.70
CA ALA A 120 4.33 12.49 -6.82
C ALA A 120 4.81 11.41 -5.83
N ASP A 121 3.88 10.69 -5.23
CA ASP A 121 4.17 9.56 -4.33
C ASP A 121 5.00 8.47 -5.05
N LEU A 122 4.57 8.05 -6.24
CA LEU A 122 5.30 7.06 -7.05
C LEU A 122 6.72 7.50 -7.40
N ILE A 123 6.95 8.77 -7.72
CA ILE A 123 8.30 9.29 -8.03
C ILE A 123 9.24 9.14 -6.83
N ASN A 124 8.76 9.51 -5.64
CA ASN A 124 9.54 9.44 -4.40
C ASN A 124 9.83 7.99 -4.02
N ASN A 125 8.80 7.14 -4.04
CA ASN A 125 8.91 5.72 -3.69
C ASN A 125 9.80 4.96 -4.67
N CYS A 126 9.66 5.18 -5.98
CA CYS A 126 10.50 4.57 -7.01
C CYS A 126 11.99 4.85 -6.78
N THR A 127 12.32 6.09 -6.44
CA THR A 127 13.71 6.50 -6.18
C THR A 127 14.27 5.83 -4.93
N ASP A 128 13.49 5.75 -3.85
CA ASP A 128 13.89 5.14 -2.58
C ASP A 128 14.05 3.61 -2.72
N VAL A 129 13.04 2.93 -3.26
CA VAL A 129 13.07 1.47 -3.50
C VAL A 129 14.25 1.07 -4.38
N THR A 130 14.46 1.75 -5.51
CA THR A 130 15.55 1.43 -6.44
C THR A 130 16.94 1.62 -5.81
N LYS A 131 17.07 2.54 -4.84
CA LYS A 131 18.34 2.79 -4.17
C LYS A 131 18.65 1.72 -3.11
N HIS A 132 17.64 1.16 -2.46
CA HIS A 132 17.81 0.38 -1.24
C HIS A 132 17.44 -1.11 -1.38
N ASP A 133 16.60 -1.48 -2.33
CA ASP A 133 16.16 -2.87 -2.53
C ASP A 133 16.01 -3.19 -4.03
N ALA A 134 17.13 -3.56 -4.66
CA ALA A 134 17.16 -3.88 -6.09
C ALA A 134 16.28 -5.09 -6.46
N ARG A 135 16.04 -6.03 -5.52
CA ARG A 135 15.19 -7.20 -5.77
C ARG A 135 13.72 -6.77 -5.83
N PHE A 136 13.28 -6.03 -4.82
CA PHE A 136 11.90 -5.53 -4.78
C PHE A 136 11.65 -4.46 -5.85
N ALA A 137 12.66 -3.69 -6.24
CA ALA A 137 12.55 -2.68 -7.30
C ALA A 137 12.03 -3.26 -8.62
N VAL A 138 12.35 -4.53 -8.95
CA VAL A 138 11.82 -5.19 -10.15
C VAL A 138 10.30 -5.27 -10.12
N VAL A 139 9.74 -5.73 -9.00
CA VAL A 139 8.29 -5.85 -8.79
C VAL A 139 7.65 -4.46 -8.76
N TYR A 140 8.22 -3.55 -7.97
CA TYR A 140 7.70 -2.20 -7.82
C TYR A 140 7.62 -1.45 -9.16
N LEU A 141 8.63 -1.58 -10.03
CA LEU A 141 8.64 -0.92 -11.34
C LEU A 141 7.58 -1.48 -12.30
N GLN A 142 7.23 -2.76 -12.19
CA GLN A 142 6.11 -3.37 -12.91
C GLN A 142 4.77 -2.82 -12.42
N GLU A 143 4.58 -2.74 -11.10
CA GLU A 143 3.39 -2.16 -10.49
C GLU A 143 3.24 -0.68 -10.85
N MET A 144 4.34 0.08 -10.80
CA MET A 144 4.38 1.47 -11.24
C MET A 144 4.01 1.60 -12.72
N ALA A 145 4.42 0.67 -13.59
CA ALA A 145 4.03 0.69 -15.00
C ALA A 145 2.52 0.60 -15.18
N ALA A 146 1.87 -0.35 -14.49
CA ALA A 146 0.43 -0.54 -14.53
C ALA A 146 -0.32 0.71 -14.01
N LEU A 147 0.15 1.30 -12.91
CA LEU A 147 -0.44 2.53 -12.38
C LEU A 147 -0.33 3.70 -13.37
N LEU A 148 0.81 3.87 -14.04
CA LEU A 148 0.98 4.95 -15.02
C LEU A 148 -0.01 4.86 -16.19
N GLU A 149 -0.56 3.69 -16.52
CA GLU A 149 -1.59 3.58 -17.56
C GLU A 149 -2.91 4.27 -17.20
N VAL A 150 -3.22 4.40 -15.91
CA VAL A 150 -4.48 4.98 -15.40
C VAL A 150 -4.30 6.39 -14.81
N LEU A 151 -3.06 6.85 -14.62
CA LEU A 151 -2.75 8.17 -14.04
C LEU A 151 -2.58 9.30 -15.07
N LYS A 152 -2.95 9.06 -16.35
CA LYS A 152 -2.77 10.00 -17.48
C LYS A 152 -3.45 11.35 -17.31
N GLU A 153 -4.50 11.42 -16.50
CA GLU A 153 -5.25 12.64 -16.21
C GLU A 153 -4.64 13.48 -15.06
N GLY A 154 -3.59 12.97 -14.39
CA GLY A 154 -2.83 13.77 -13.43
C GLY A 154 -2.02 14.88 -14.12
N HIS A 155 -1.37 15.74 -13.33
CA HIS A 155 -0.59 16.85 -13.88
C HIS A 155 0.51 16.36 -14.84
N GLN A 156 0.53 16.92 -16.04
CA GLN A 156 1.35 16.41 -17.15
C GLN A 156 2.85 16.40 -16.85
N ASP A 157 3.36 17.43 -16.16
CA ASP A 157 4.79 17.49 -15.80
C ASP A 157 5.20 16.36 -14.84
N LEU A 158 4.34 16.03 -13.86
CA LEU A 158 4.60 14.90 -12.97
C LEU A 158 4.43 13.58 -13.70
N TYR A 159 3.48 13.47 -14.62
CA TYR A 159 3.29 12.27 -15.44
C TYR A 159 4.55 11.97 -16.27
N VAL A 160 5.09 12.98 -16.96
CA VAL A 160 6.35 12.87 -17.72
C VAL A 160 7.53 12.55 -16.79
N LEU A 161 7.61 13.20 -15.62
CA LEU A 161 8.66 12.95 -14.64
C LEU A 161 8.59 11.53 -14.06
N ALA A 162 7.39 10.98 -13.85
CA ALA A 162 7.19 9.63 -13.36
C ALA A 162 7.68 8.59 -14.38
N HIS A 163 7.32 8.73 -15.66
CA HIS A 163 7.85 7.90 -16.75
C HIS A 163 9.38 7.99 -16.86
N LYS A 164 9.94 9.19 -16.78
CA LYS A 164 11.40 9.40 -16.79
C LYS A 164 12.06 8.73 -15.59
N THR A 165 11.44 8.82 -14.42
CA THR A 165 11.93 8.20 -13.17
C THR A 165 11.91 6.69 -13.27
N GLN A 166 10.79 6.11 -13.71
CA GLN A 166 10.66 4.68 -13.95
C GLN A 166 11.73 4.18 -14.94
N SER A 167 11.87 4.83 -16.10
CA SER A 167 12.88 4.46 -17.11
C SER A 167 14.31 4.52 -16.57
N ARG A 168 14.64 5.58 -15.81
CA ARG A 168 15.96 5.73 -15.17
C ARG A 168 16.20 4.62 -14.14
N CYS A 169 15.21 4.32 -13.32
CA CYS A 169 15.31 3.28 -12.30
C CYS A 169 15.46 1.89 -12.91
N SER A 170 14.65 1.54 -13.93
CA SER A 170 14.77 0.28 -14.69
C SER A 170 16.17 0.09 -15.29
N LYS A 171 16.74 1.16 -15.89
CA LYS A 171 18.12 1.12 -16.42
C LYS A 171 19.15 0.87 -15.32
N LYS A 172 18.99 1.49 -14.15
CA LYS A 172 19.93 1.37 -13.02
C LYS A 172 20.01 -0.07 -12.47
N ILE A 173 18.89 -0.79 -12.44
CA ILE A 173 18.84 -2.18 -11.94
C ILE A 173 19.05 -3.23 -13.04
N GLY A 174 19.28 -2.80 -14.29
CA GLY A 174 19.63 -3.70 -15.39
C GLY A 174 18.45 -4.47 -16.01
N ILE A 175 17.21 -4.04 -15.78
CA ILE A 175 16.06 -4.58 -16.51
C ILE A 175 16.18 -4.15 -17.99
N LYS A 176 16.39 -5.12 -18.88
CA LYS A 176 16.40 -4.91 -20.34
C LYS A 176 15.05 -5.32 -20.93
N GLY A 177 14.40 -4.41 -21.67
CA GLY A 177 13.14 -4.66 -22.38
C GLY A 177 11.93 -3.95 -21.75
N ALA A 178 10.79 -3.98 -22.45
CA ALA A 178 9.51 -3.56 -21.88
C ALA A 178 9.17 -4.50 -20.70
N LEU A 179 8.81 -3.94 -19.55
CA LEU A 179 8.32 -4.72 -18.43
C LEU A 179 7.08 -5.50 -18.92
N PRO A 180 6.96 -6.81 -18.61
CA PRO A 180 5.80 -7.56 -19.03
C PRO A 180 4.54 -6.87 -18.48
N ASN A 181 3.65 -6.48 -19.40
CA ASN A 181 2.30 -6.11 -19.05
C ASN A 181 1.70 -7.38 -18.44
N VAL A 182 1.43 -7.41 -17.15
CA VAL A 182 0.52 -8.44 -16.61
C VAL A 182 -0.84 -8.07 -17.18
N PRO A 183 -1.42 -8.85 -18.10
CA PRO A 183 -2.75 -8.56 -18.61
C PRO A 183 -3.68 -8.62 -17.40
N VAL A 184 -4.30 -7.50 -17.05
CA VAL A 184 -5.47 -7.54 -16.18
C VAL A 184 -6.56 -8.13 -17.06
N GLU A 185 -6.72 -9.45 -17.02
CA GLU A 185 -7.86 -10.13 -17.62
C GLU A 185 -9.13 -9.55 -16.99
N TRP A 186 -9.91 -8.88 -17.83
CA TRP A 186 -11.07 -8.09 -17.48
C TRP A 186 -12.32 -8.94 -17.66
N GLU A 187 -13.09 -9.13 -16.59
CA GLU A 187 -14.50 -9.49 -16.68
C GLU A 187 -15.35 -8.52 -15.86
N PRO A 188 -16.38 -7.87 -16.44
CA PRO A 188 -17.22 -6.93 -15.74
C PRO A 188 -18.32 -7.71 -15.00
N HIS A 189 -18.08 -8.06 -13.74
CA HIS A 189 -19.18 -8.45 -12.86
C HIS A 189 -19.54 -7.33 -11.91
N ALA A 190 -20.70 -6.75 -12.22
CA ALA A 190 -21.39 -5.74 -11.47
C ALA A 190 -21.63 -6.16 -10.01
N SER A 191 -21.30 -5.27 -9.08
CA SER A 191 -22.15 -5.03 -7.92
C SER A 191 -21.95 -3.60 -7.45
N GLN A 192 -22.94 -2.78 -7.77
CA GLN A 192 -23.24 -1.56 -7.05
C GLN A 192 -23.70 -1.93 -5.63
N THR A 193 -23.55 -0.98 -4.71
CA THR A 193 -23.97 -0.98 -3.29
C THR A 193 -23.06 -1.74 -2.32
N LEU A 194 -22.36 -1.03 -1.43
CA LEU A 194 -22.86 -0.63 -0.10
C LEU A 194 -21.81 0.22 0.65
N PHE A 195 -22.12 1.51 0.81
CA PHE A 195 -21.52 2.34 1.86
C PHE A 195 -22.10 1.90 3.21
N ALA A 196 -21.28 1.31 4.09
CA ALA A 196 -21.50 1.30 5.54
C ALA A 196 -20.27 0.81 6.30
N SER A 197 -19.86 1.57 7.31
CA SER A 197 -18.92 1.27 8.41
C SER A 197 -17.42 1.09 8.07
N MET A 198 -16.65 2.16 8.30
CA MET A 198 -15.18 2.11 8.44
C MET A 198 -14.82 1.72 9.88
N VAL A 199 -14.03 0.65 10.01
CA VAL A 199 -13.36 0.25 11.26
C VAL A 199 -11.89 0.70 11.17
N PRO A 200 -11.30 1.33 12.21
CA PRO A 200 -9.90 1.77 12.15
C PRO A 200 -8.96 0.57 12.22
N ARG A 201 -8.04 0.44 11.24
CA ARG A 201 -6.90 -0.47 11.32
C ARG A 201 -5.70 0.30 11.89
N LEU A 202 -5.01 -0.31 12.85
CA LEU A 202 -3.84 0.26 13.52
C LEU A 202 -2.72 -0.78 13.50
N PHE A 203 -1.52 -0.34 13.09
CA PHE A 203 -0.23 -1.05 12.99
C PHE A 203 -0.08 -1.99 11.78
N ILE A 204 1.02 -1.98 10.99
CA ILE A 204 2.44 -2.04 11.39
C ILE A 204 3.35 -1.42 10.31
N ASP A 205 4.42 -0.79 10.80
CA ASP A 205 5.59 -0.27 10.09
C ASP A 205 6.43 -1.35 9.38
N ALA A 206 7.14 -0.91 8.33
CA ALA A 206 8.09 -1.67 7.49
C ALA A 206 7.46 -2.60 6.43
N PHE A 207 7.27 -2.05 5.23
CA PHE A 207 6.95 -2.68 3.94
C PHE A 207 6.20 -3.98 4.03
N ALA A 208 4.94 -3.96 3.60
CA ALA A 208 4.38 -5.07 2.84
C ALA A 208 4.82 -6.47 3.33
N ALA A 209 4.88 -6.66 4.66
CA ALA A 209 5.07 -7.97 5.27
C ALA A 209 3.76 -8.78 5.13
N LYS A 210 2.71 -8.14 4.60
CA LYS A 210 1.50 -8.78 4.06
C LYS A 210 1.65 -9.31 2.63
N ASP A 211 2.76 -9.03 1.94
CA ASP A 211 3.04 -9.66 0.64
C ASP A 211 3.91 -10.92 0.77
N LEU A 212 4.35 -11.25 1.99
CA LEU A 212 4.96 -12.56 2.33
C LEU A 212 4.21 -13.30 3.44
N ALA A 213 3.16 -12.71 4.00
CA ALA A 213 2.16 -13.41 4.78
C ALA A 213 0.80 -13.18 4.11
N ALA A 214 0.38 -14.12 3.26
CA ALA A 214 -0.97 -14.64 3.49
C ALA A 214 -1.05 -14.92 5.00
N GLU A 215 -2.13 -14.54 5.69
CA GLU A 215 -2.29 -14.96 7.08
C GLU A 215 -2.06 -16.46 7.10
N LEU A 216 -0.87 -16.89 7.55
CA LEU A 216 -0.58 -18.30 7.70
C LEU A 216 -1.65 -18.74 8.68
N PHE A 217 -2.55 -19.62 8.23
CA PHE A 217 -3.51 -20.22 9.13
C PHE A 217 -2.75 -20.71 10.34
N SER A 218 -3.21 -20.33 11.53
CA SER A 218 -2.45 -20.56 12.75
C SER A 218 -3.31 -21.21 13.81
N PHE A 219 -2.73 -22.21 14.45
CA PHE A 219 -3.40 -23.08 15.41
C PHE A 219 -2.78 -22.88 16.78
N ASP A 220 -3.59 -22.98 17.82
CA ASP A 220 -3.04 -22.98 19.18
C ASP A 220 -2.20 -24.25 19.37
N ALA A 221 -1.07 -24.15 20.07
CA ALA A 221 -0.09 -25.23 20.24
C ALA A 221 -0.64 -26.51 20.89
N ILE A 222 -1.87 -26.46 21.39
CA ILE A 222 -2.61 -27.56 21.99
C ILE A 222 -3.40 -28.40 20.97
N ILE A 223 -3.55 -27.95 19.72
CA ILE A 223 -4.29 -28.66 18.67
C ILE A 223 -3.48 -29.88 18.18
N PRO A 224 -4.07 -31.08 18.10
CA PRO A 224 -3.37 -32.27 17.61
C PRO A 224 -2.86 -32.13 16.17
N SER A 225 -1.65 -32.65 15.90
CA SER A 225 -0.98 -32.55 14.59
C SER A 225 -1.79 -33.11 13.41
N HIS A 226 -2.57 -34.16 13.62
CA HIS A 226 -3.39 -34.76 12.57
C HIS A 226 -4.54 -33.84 12.10
N GLU A 227 -5.13 -33.06 13.01
CA GLU A 227 -6.18 -32.08 12.67
C GLU A 227 -5.60 -30.92 11.85
N VAL A 228 -4.38 -30.49 12.21
CA VAL A 228 -3.63 -29.48 11.46
C VAL A 228 -3.29 -29.98 10.05
N SER A 229 -2.84 -31.24 9.90
CA SER A 229 -2.54 -31.85 8.60
C SER A 229 -3.77 -31.94 7.69
N THR A 230 -4.91 -32.41 8.21
CA THR A 230 -6.16 -32.48 7.43
C THR A 230 -6.64 -31.11 6.97
N PHE A 231 -6.47 -30.09 7.82
CA PHE A 231 -6.75 -28.71 7.43
C PHE A 231 -5.82 -28.23 6.30
N MET A 232 -4.52 -28.48 6.44
CA MET A 232 -3.51 -28.09 5.45
C MET A 232 -3.79 -28.70 4.07
N GLU A 233 -4.20 -29.97 4.03
CA GLU A 233 -4.61 -30.65 2.79
C GLU A 233 -5.87 -30.03 2.16
N ARG A 234 -6.90 -29.77 2.99
CA ARG A 234 -8.19 -29.24 2.52
C ARG A 234 -8.08 -27.83 1.97
N GLU A 235 -7.29 -26.97 2.61
CA GLU A 235 -7.13 -25.56 2.25
C GLU A 235 -5.91 -25.31 1.34
N HIS A 236 -5.28 -26.38 0.85
CA HIS A 236 -4.08 -26.35 -0.01
C HIS A 236 -2.94 -25.49 0.57
N GLN A 237 -2.64 -25.66 1.86
CA GLN A 237 -1.61 -24.92 2.60
C GLN A 237 -0.38 -25.80 2.86
N HIS A 238 0.80 -25.31 2.50
CA HIS A 238 2.06 -26.02 2.74
C HIS A 238 2.76 -25.64 4.05
N VAL A 239 2.40 -24.49 4.64
CA VAL A 239 2.96 -23.99 5.91
C VAL A 239 1.86 -23.33 6.73
N VAL A 240 1.82 -23.61 8.04
CA VAL A 240 0.88 -23.01 9.01
C VAL A 240 1.62 -22.49 10.25
N GLY A 241 1.05 -21.49 10.92
CA GLY A 241 1.61 -20.90 12.14
C GLY A 241 1.19 -21.65 13.40
N ILE A 242 2.00 -21.59 14.45
CA ILE A 242 1.66 -22.11 15.79
C ILE A 242 1.52 -20.94 16.76
N ARG A 243 0.42 -20.91 17.51
CA ARG A 243 0.11 -19.88 18.50
C ARG A 243 0.26 -20.38 19.93
N SER A 244 0.75 -19.51 20.80
CA SER A 244 0.69 -19.66 22.25
C SER A 244 0.30 -18.31 22.86
N GLU A 245 -0.63 -18.31 23.80
CA GLU A 245 -1.14 -17.10 24.46
C GLU A 245 -1.60 -16.00 23.46
N GLY A 246 -2.26 -16.42 22.38
CA GLY A 246 -2.78 -15.51 21.36
C GLY A 246 -1.74 -14.89 20.43
N ARG A 247 -0.47 -15.34 20.50
CA ARG A 247 0.63 -14.88 19.63
C ARG A 247 1.21 -16.03 18.83
N VAL A 248 1.55 -15.79 17.56
CA VAL A 248 2.29 -16.77 16.75
C VAL A 248 3.72 -16.89 17.27
N VAL A 249 4.10 -18.08 17.71
CA VAL A 249 5.41 -18.40 18.29
C VAL A 249 6.30 -19.22 17.36
N GLY A 250 5.75 -19.77 16.27
CA GLY A 250 6.49 -20.58 15.29
C GLY A 250 5.65 -20.95 14.07
N PHE A 251 6.20 -21.81 13.21
CA PHE A 251 5.54 -22.35 12.02
C PHE A 251 5.88 -23.84 11.83
N VAL A 252 5.03 -24.57 11.11
CA VAL A 252 5.23 -25.98 10.76
C VAL A 252 4.88 -26.21 9.29
N ARG A 253 5.66 -27.07 8.61
CA ARG A 253 5.40 -27.46 7.22
C ARG A 253 4.62 -28.76 7.18
N GLN A 254 3.88 -28.97 6.10
CA GLN A 254 3.08 -30.19 5.91
C GLN A 254 3.96 -31.46 6.01
N ASP A 255 5.12 -31.45 5.34
CA ASP A 255 6.08 -32.55 5.35
C ASP A 255 6.60 -32.92 6.76
N ASP A 256 6.62 -31.95 7.68
CA ASP A 256 7.10 -32.14 9.05
C ASP A 256 6.05 -32.89 9.91
N LEU A 257 4.76 -32.77 9.58
CA LEU A 257 3.63 -33.41 10.29
C LEU A 257 3.41 -34.87 9.87
N GLU A 258 3.79 -35.22 8.63
CA GLU A 258 3.72 -36.59 8.12
C GLU A 258 4.81 -37.49 8.71
N SER A 259 5.94 -36.89 9.08
CA SER A 259 7.00 -37.57 9.83
C SER A 259 6.59 -37.67 11.31
N LYS A 260 6.47 -38.88 11.85
CA LYS A 260 6.14 -39.11 13.27
C LYS A 260 7.28 -38.75 14.23
N THR A 261 7.94 -37.61 14.04
CA THR A 261 9.03 -37.15 14.90
C THR A 261 8.91 -35.66 15.12
N CYS A 262 8.27 -35.27 16.24
CA CYS A 262 8.45 -33.96 16.83
C CYS A 262 9.89 -33.86 17.34
N GLY A 263 10.63 -32.85 16.85
CA GLY A 263 11.93 -32.43 17.37
C GLY A 263 11.89 -30.95 17.69
#